data_AF-A0A922WX15-F1
#
_entry.id   AF-A0A922WX15-F1
#
_cell.length_a   1.000
_cell.length_b   1.000
_cell.length_c   1.000
_cell.angle_alpha   90.00
_cell.angle_beta   90.00
_cell.angle_gamma   90.00
#
_symmetry.space_group_name_H-M   'P 1'
#
loop_
_entity.id
_entity.type
_entity.pdbx_description
1 polymer ?
#
loop_
_entity_poly.entity_id
_entity_poly.type
_entity_poly.pdbx_seq_one_letter_code
_entity_poly.pdbx_strand_id
1 'polypeptide(L)'
;PGWGLSQKLSRMIGISRAKELAFTGNFLDAETAQAWGLVNHVVEPDALLPLAVKLASDMAGIDPAFLANYKRLIDDGYAASFGEGLALEATRSSAANSAVAPEEVEARRAAVQERGRGQG
;
A
#
# COMPACT_ATOMS: atom_id res chain seq x y z
N PRO A 1 -19.38 12.48 3.51
CA PRO A 1 -18.47 11.86 4.51
C PRO A 1 -19.18 10.75 5.30
N GLY A 2 -18.82 9.49 5.03
CA GLY A 2 -19.39 8.31 5.69
C GLY A 2 -18.60 7.04 5.32
N TRP A 3 -18.75 5.95 6.08
CA TRP A 3 -18.19 4.62 5.78
C TRP A 3 -16.65 4.47 5.82
N GLY A 4 -15.93 5.49 6.28
CA GLY A 4 -14.45 5.45 6.43
C GLY A 4 -13.67 5.61 5.12
N LEU A 5 -14.32 5.99 4.01
CA LEU A 5 -13.67 6.08 2.70
C LEU A 5 -12.57 7.15 2.63
N SER A 6 -12.65 8.25 3.39
CA SER A 6 -11.57 9.24 3.48
C SER A 6 -10.27 8.67 4.05
N GLN A 7 -10.38 7.61 4.86
CA GLN A 7 -9.24 6.91 5.45
C GLN A 7 -8.80 5.72 4.59
N LYS A 8 -9.75 4.96 4.05
CA LYS A 8 -9.45 3.74 3.28
C LYS A 8 -8.94 4.06 1.89
N LEU A 9 -9.58 4.99 1.16
CA LEU A 9 -9.24 5.29 -0.23
C LEU A 9 -7.79 5.80 -0.36
N SER A 10 -7.38 6.73 0.52
CA SER A 10 -6.02 7.27 0.52
C SER A 10 -4.94 6.23 0.79
N ARG A 11 -5.25 5.16 1.53
CA ARG A 11 -4.32 4.05 1.78
C ARG A 11 -4.34 2.99 0.67
N MET A 12 -5.47 2.82 -0.04
CA MET A 12 -5.58 1.89 -1.17
C MET A 12 -4.88 2.43 -2.42
N ILE A 13 -5.15 3.67 -2.81
CA ILE A 13 -4.69 4.23 -4.11
C ILE A 13 -3.68 5.37 -3.97
N GLY A 14 -3.26 5.70 -2.75
CA GLY A 14 -2.37 6.83 -2.45
C GLY A 14 -3.11 8.16 -2.28
N ILE A 15 -2.53 9.05 -1.46
CA ILE A 15 -3.18 10.27 -0.99
C ILE A 15 -3.51 11.28 -2.11
N SER A 16 -2.65 11.41 -3.13
CA SER A 16 -2.85 12.37 -4.22
C SER A 16 -4.03 11.99 -5.10
N ARG A 17 -4.07 10.72 -5.56
CA ARG A 17 -5.16 10.18 -6.38
C ARG A 17 -6.48 10.17 -5.62
N ALA A 18 -6.45 9.82 -4.34
CA ALA A 18 -7.63 9.86 -3.49
C ALA A 18 -8.22 11.28 -3.36
N LYS A 19 -7.38 12.31 -3.22
CA LYS A 19 -7.81 13.71 -3.21
C LYS A 19 -8.37 14.13 -4.57
N GLU A 20 -7.69 13.78 -5.66
CA GLU A 20 -8.16 14.08 -7.01
C GLU A 20 -9.57 13.51 -7.25
N LEU A 21 -9.79 12.21 -7.02
CA LEU A 21 -11.11 11.60 -7.17
C LEU A 21 -12.15 12.23 -6.24
N ALA A 22 -11.81 12.43 -4.98
CA ALA A 22 -12.75 12.97 -3.99
C ALA A 22 -13.13 14.44 -4.25
N PHE A 23 -12.23 15.23 -4.83
CA PHE A 23 -12.45 16.67 -5.06
C PHE A 23 -13.04 16.95 -6.43
N THR A 24 -12.70 16.15 -7.44
CA THR A 24 -13.23 16.33 -8.81
C THR A 24 -14.56 15.59 -9.01
N GLY A 25 -14.77 14.47 -8.33
CA GLY A 25 -15.91 13.59 -8.61
C GLY A 25 -15.85 12.91 -9.98
N ASN A 26 -14.68 12.93 -10.63
CA ASN A 26 -14.50 12.31 -11.95
C ASN A 26 -14.68 10.80 -11.89
N PHE A 27 -15.12 10.23 -13.01
CA PHE A 27 -15.17 8.78 -13.19
C PHE A 27 -13.76 8.19 -13.29
N LEU A 28 -13.62 6.99 -12.73
CA LEU A 28 -12.43 6.15 -12.84
C LEU A 28 -12.82 4.89 -13.61
N ASP A 29 -12.12 4.63 -14.72
CA ASP A 29 -12.30 3.41 -15.50
C ASP A 29 -11.76 2.16 -14.76
N ALA A 30 -12.22 0.99 -15.19
CA ALA A 30 -11.96 -0.27 -14.50
C ALA A 30 -10.47 -0.65 -14.54
N GLU A 31 -9.84 -0.48 -15.70
CA GLU A 31 -8.43 -0.80 -15.93
C GLU A 31 -7.53 0.06 -15.04
N THR A 32 -7.80 1.36 -14.97
CA THR A 32 -7.07 2.27 -14.08
C THR A 32 -7.34 1.96 -12.61
N ALA A 33 -8.59 1.65 -12.25
CA ALA A 33 -8.92 1.21 -10.89
C ALA A 33 -8.14 -0.04 -10.48
N GLN A 34 -7.95 -1.00 -11.39
CA GLN A 34 -7.13 -2.18 -11.15
C GLN A 34 -5.65 -1.83 -11.02
N ALA A 35 -5.12 -1.04 -11.97
CA ALA A 35 -3.73 -0.61 -11.97
C ALA A 35 -3.35 0.18 -10.70
N TRP A 36 -4.29 0.91 -10.12
CA TRP A 36 -4.09 1.65 -8.87
C TRP A 36 -4.32 0.81 -7.61
N GLY A 37 -4.82 -0.42 -7.73
CA GLY A 37 -5.13 -1.28 -6.60
C GLY A 37 -6.45 -0.94 -5.88
N LEU A 38 -7.35 -0.20 -6.53
CA LEU A 38 -8.71 0.03 -6.02
C LEU A 38 -9.57 -1.23 -6.13
N VAL A 39 -9.36 -2.00 -7.20
CA VAL A 39 -9.99 -3.32 -7.42
C VAL A 39 -8.90 -4.34 -7.74
N ASN A 40 -9.14 -5.60 -7.38
CA ASN A 40 -8.15 -6.67 -7.57
C ASN A 40 -8.17 -7.25 -9.01
N HIS A 41 -9.36 -7.34 -9.61
CA HIS A 41 -9.58 -7.97 -10.91
C HIS A 41 -10.56 -7.17 -11.75
N VAL A 42 -10.29 -7.10 -13.05
CA VAL A 42 -11.22 -6.64 -14.10
C VAL A 42 -11.39 -7.81 -15.05
N VAL A 43 -12.65 -8.15 -15.33
CA VAL A 43 -13.04 -9.29 -16.17
C VAL A 43 -14.25 -8.92 -17.01
N GLU A 44 -14.48 -9.69 -18.07
CA GLU A 44 -15.72 -9.58 -18.84
C GLU A 44 -16.97 -9.81 -17.97
N PRO A 45 -18.11 -9.18 -18.31
CA PRO A 45 -19.31 -9.23 -17.47
C PRO A 45 -19.82 -10.65 -17.16
N ASP A 46 -19.69 -11.56 -18.11
CA ASP A 46 -20.10 -12.96 -17.98
C ASP A 46 -19.17 -13.79 -17.07
N ALA A 47 -17.92 -13.35 -16.91
CA ALA A 47 -16.92 -13.96 -16.02
C ALA A 47 -16.95 -13.42 -14.58
N LEU A 48 -17.66 -12.32 -14.32
CA LEU A 48 -17.72 -11.66 -13.00
C LEU A 48 -18.17 -12.61 -11.89
N LEU A 49 -19.38 -13.18 -12.02
CA LEU A 49 -19.93 -14.09 -11.00
C LEU A 49 -19.13 -15.39 -10.89
N PRO A 50 -18.76 -16.08 -11.99
CA PRO A 50 -17.91 -17.25 -11.91
C PRO A 50 -16.60 -17.01 -11.14
N LEU A 51 -15.90 -15.91 -11.40
CA LEU A 51 -14.66 -15.59 -10.69
C LEU A 51 -14.90 -15.30 -9.20
N ALA A 52 -15.92 -14.50 -8.88
CA ALA A 52 -16.27 -14.17 -7.50
C ALA A 52 -16.64 -15.42 -6.69
N VAL A 53 -17.45 -16.33 -7.26
CA VAL A 53 -17.81 -17.60 -6.63
C VAL A 53 -16.58 -18.48 -6.45
N LYS A 54 -15.71 -18.59 -7.45
CA LYS A 54 -14.47 -19.35 -7.34
C LYS A 54 -13.62 -18.86 -6.17
N LEU A 55 -13.36 -17.55 -6.07
CA LEU A 55 -12.58 -16.98 -4.97
C LEU A 55 -13.24 -17.22 -3.61
N ALA A 56 -14.57 -17.11 -3.52
CA ALA A 56 -15.31 -17.41 -2.30
C ALA A 56 -15.22 -18.90 -1.93
N SER A 57 -15.28 -19.81 -2.90
CA SER A 57 -15.09 -21.24 -2.69
C SER A 57 -13.67 -21.57 -2.24
N ASP A 58 -12.67 -20.94 -2.84
CA ASP A 58 -11.26 -21.08 -2.45
C ASP A 58 -11.07 -20.66 -0.97
N MET A 59 -11.70 -19.55 -0.53
CA MET A 59 -11.70 -19.11 0.87
C MET A 59 -12.50 -20.03 1.80
N ALA A 60 -13.65 -20.54 1.35
CA ALA A 60 -14.50 -21.44 2.13
C ALA A 60 -13.87 -22.82 2.37
N GLY A 61 -12.86 -23.19 1.58
CA GLY A 61 -12.05 -24.39 1.81
C GLY A 61 -11.03 -24.27 2.95
N ILE A 62 -10.86 -23.08 3.54
CA ILE A 62 -9.94 -22.81 4.64
C ILE A 62 -10.66 -23.01 5.98
N ASP A 63 -9.93 -23.49 7.01
CA ASP A 63 -10.46 -23.54 8.37
C ASP A 63 -11.05 -22.17 8.79
N PRO A 64 -12.33 -22.08 9.18
CA PRO A 64 -12.99 -20.80 9.43
C PRO A 64 -12.36 -20.00 10.57
N ALA A 65 -11.85 -20.67 11.61
CA ALA A 65 -11.22 -20.02 12.74
C ALA A 65 -9.87 -19.41 12.33
N PHE A 66 -9.07 -20.16 11.56
CA PHE A 66 -7.83 -19.68 10.97
C PHE A 66 -8.07 -18.47 10.07
N LEU A 67 -9.02 -18.55 9.13
CA LEU A 67 -9.32 -17.46 8.20
C LEU A 67 -9.76 -16.19 8.94
N ALA A 68 -10.63 -16.32 9.93
CA ALA A 68 -11.09 -15.19 10.74
C ALA A 68 -9.95 -14.56 11.57
N ASN A 69 -9.08 -15.37 12.16
CA ASN A 69 -7.94 -14.88 12.92
C ASN A 69 -6.90 -14.21 12.02
N TYR A 70 -6.60 -14.79 10.85
CA TYR A 70 -5.64 -14.25 9.91
C TYR A 70 -6.12 -12.93 9.29
N LYS A 71 -7.42 -12.85 8.93
CA LYS A 71 -8.04 -11.60 8.48
C LYS A 71 -7.89 -10.50 9.54
N ARG A 72 -8.18 -10.80 10.80
CA ARG A 72 -8.05 -9.86 11.92
C ARG A 72 -6.60 -9.39 12.12
N LEU A 73 -5.64 -10.32 12.05
CA LEU A 73 -4.22 -9.99 12.13
C LEU A 73 -3.80 -9.02 11.03
N ILE A 74 -4.25 -9.23 9.79
CA ILE A 74 -4.00 -8.31 8.68
C ILE A 74 -4.66 -6.95 8.94
N ASP A 75 -5.94 -6.93 9.32
CA ASP A 75 -6.69 -5.70 9.56
C ASP A 75 -6.07 -4.87 10.69
N ASP A 76 -5.71 -5.51 11.82
CA ASP A 76 -5.09 -4.88 12.98
C ASP A 76 -3.68 -4.38 12.65
N GLY A 77 -2.88 -5.19 11.94
CA GLY A 77 -1.54 -4.82 11.49
C GLY A 77 -1.55 -3.67 10.47
N TYR A 78 -2.59 -3.57 9.65
CA TYR A 78 -2.77 -2.46 8.71
C TYR A 78 -3.34 -1.20 9.37
N ALA A 79 -4.14 -1.38 10.43
CA ALA A 79 -4.64 -0.28 11.26
C ALA A 79 -3.57 0.32 12.17
N ALA A 80 -2.51 -0.45 12.50
CA ALA A 80 -1.32 0.08 13.16
C ALA A 80 -0.80 1.30 12.38
N SER A 81 -0.48 2.36 13.12
CA SER A 81 -0.42 3.68 12.53
C SER A 81 0.87 3.88 11.72
N PHE A 82 0.75 4.58 10.60
CA PHE A 82 1.90 5.19 9.92
C PHE A 82 2.74 6.04 10.87
N GLY A 83 2.13 6.62 11.91
CA GLY A 83 2.81 7.35 12.98
C GLY A 83 3.74 6.46 13.83
N GLU A 84 3.33 5.25 14.19
CA GLU A 84 4.19 4.27 14.88
C GLU A 84 5.33 3.81 13.98
N GLY A 85 5.06 3.61 12.68
CA GLY A 85 6.09 3.32 11.67
C GLY A 85 7.13 4.43 11.56
N LEU A 86 6.70 5.69 11.48
CA LEU A 86 7.58 6.86 11.46
C LEU A 86 8.33 7.06 12.78
N ALA A 87 7.70 6.80 13.93
CA ALA A 87 8.37 6.89 15.23
C ALA A 87 9.47 5.82 15.37
N LEU A 88 9.22 4.61 14.88
CA LEU A 88 10.21 3.54 14.81
C LEU A 88 11.35 3.87 13.84
N GLU A 89 11.02 4.39 12.65
CA GLU A 89 12.00 4.87 11.68
C GLU A 89 12.86 5.99 12.28
N ALA A 90 12.26 7.01 12.88
CA ALA A 90 12.97 8.11 13.51
C ALA A 90 13.91 7.60 14.62
N THR A 91 13.47 6.65 15.43
CA THR A 91 14.30 6.04 16.50
C THR A 91 15.51 5.30 15.92
N ARG A 92 15.31 4.48 14.87
CA ARG A 92 16.37 3.66 14.27
C ARG A 92 17.32 4.49 13.40
N SER A 93 16.78 5.36 12.57
CA SER A 93 17.55 6.24 11.68
C SER A 93 18.32 7.30 12.45
N SER A 94 17.78 7.84 13.56
CA SER A 94 18.52 8.78 14.42
C SER A 94 19.73 8.12 15.08
N ALA A 95 19.58 6.91 15.63
CA ALA A 95 20.69 6.16 16.22
C ALA A 95 21.74 5.74 15.18
N ALA A 96 21.30 5.37 13.98
CA ALA A 96 22.22 5.03 12.88
C ALA A 96 22.95 6.27 12.34
N ASN A 97 22.26 7.39 12.15
CA ASN A 97 22.81 8.61 11.57
C ASN A 97 23.71 9.38 12.56
N SER A 98 23.44 9.30 13.87
CA SER A 98 24.28 9.94 14.89
C SER A 98 25.67 9.31 15.04
N ALA A 99 25.84 8.09 14.51
CA ALA A 99 27.11 7.37 14.49
C ALA A 99 27.90 7.54 13.18
N VAL A 100 27.37 8.27 12.19
CA VAL A 100 28.02 8.45 10.87
C VAL A 100 28.69 9.82 10.82
N ALA A 101 30.00 9.83 10.54
CA ALA A 101 30.75 11.07 10.38
C ALA A 101 30.32 11.81 9.11
N PRO A 102 30.28 13.15 9.10
CA PRO A 102 29.90 13.94 7.92
C PRO A 102 30.66 13.57 6.64
N GLU A 103 31.95 13.20 6.77
CA GLU A 103 32.78 12.79 5.64
C GLU A 103 32.30 11.45 5.04
N GLU A 104 31.81 10.52 5.86
CA GLU A 104 31.25 9.26 5.39
C GLU A 104 29.92 9.47 4.66
N VAL A 105 29.10 10.43 5.09
CA VAL A 105 27.84 10.77 4.40
C VAL A 105 28.13 11.31 3.00
N GLU A 106 29.08 12.23 2.86
CA GLU A 106 29.46 12.79 1.56
C GLU A 106 30.14 11.75 0.66
N ALA A 107 31.01 10.89 1.21
CA ALA A 107 31.61 9.79 0.44
C ALA A 107 30.55 8.82 -0.10
N ARG A 108 29.57 8.44 0.73
CA ARG A 108 28.44 7.58 0.31
C ARG A 108 27.57 8.27 -0.75
N ARG A 109 27.30 9.56 -0.60
CA ARG A 109 26.52 10.35 -1.55
C ARG A 109 27.21 10.47 -2.91
N ALA A 110 28.51 10.74 -2.93
CA ALA A 110 29.32 10.79 -4.14
C ALA A 110 29.32 9.45 -4.89
N ALA A 111 29.52 8.34 -4.17
CA ALA A 111 29.50 7.00 -4.76
C ALA A 111 28.13 6.63 -5.37
N VAL A 112 27.02 7.03 -4.74
CA VAL A 112 25.67 6.81 -5.30
C VAL A 112 25.45 7.64 -6.56
N GLN A 113 25.90 8.89 -6.60
CA GLN A 113 25.79 9.76 -7.77
C GLN A 113 26.64 9.26 -8.94
N GLU A 114 27.86 8.80 -8.66
CA GLU A 114 28.75 8.22 -9.67
C GLU A 114 28.17 6.93 -10.27
N ARG A 115 27.64 6.04 -9.42
CA ARG A 115 26.92 4.84 -9.88
C ARG A 115 25.70 5.19 -10.74
N GLY A 116 24.90 6.18 -10.32
CA GLY A 116 23.72 6.61 -11.07
C GLY A 116 24.05 7.18 -12.45
N ARG A 117 25.19 7.87 -12.58
CA ARG A 117 25.68 8.38 -13.87
C ARG A 117 26.21 7.27 -14.79
N GLY A 118 26.71 6.17 -14.24
CA GLY A 118 27.18 5.01 -15.01
C GLY A 118 26.09 4.01 -15.39
N GLN A 119 24.87 4.19 -14.89
CA GLN A 119 23.70 3.32 -15.16
C GLN A 119 22.67 3.97 -16.11
N GLY A 120 22.98 5.16 -16.65
CA GLY A 120 22.17 5.87 -17.64
C GLY A 120 22.60 5.57 -19.06
#